data_AF-A0A4S8R3U5-F1
#
_entry.id   AF-A0A4S8R3U5-F1
#
_cell.length_a   1.000
_cell.length_b   1.000
_cell.length_c   1.000
_cell.angle_alpha   90.00
_cell.angle_beta   90.00
_cell.angle_gamma   90.00
#
_symmetry.space_group_name_H-M   'P 1'
#
loop_
_entity.id
_entity.type
_entity.pdbx_description
1 polymer ?
#
loop_
_entity_poly.entity_id
_entity_poly.type
_entity_poly.pdbx_seq_one_letter_code
_entity_poly.pdbx_strand_id
1 'polypeptide(L)'
;MQFTHAPSPGQASEIDIPEHVSLRTLFESPHILKVVYDVRDTSRFLYTESDISLAGVKDLQVMEVAVRDVVKRQLGRSSKMR
;
A
#
# COMPACT_ATOMS: atom_id res chain seq x y z
N MET A 1 20.77 1.94 49.65
CA MET A 1 20.44 2.70 48.42
C MET A 1 20.89 1.84 47.25
N GLN A 2 19.98 1.30 46.45
CA GLN A 2 20.31 0.50 45.27
C GLN A 2 20.27 1.42 44.06
N PHE A 3 21.39 1.58 43.36
CA PHE A 3 21.44 2.31 42.09
C PHE A 3 20.91 1.38 41.00
N THR A 4 19.75 1.71 40.44
CA THR A 4 19.23 1.04 39.26
C THR A 4 20.16 1.32 38.08
N HIS A 5 20.75 0.27 37.51
CA HIS A 5 21.58 0.36 36.31
C HIS A 5 20.74 0.95 35.17
N ALA A 6 21.18 2.07 34.58
CA ALA A 6 20.55 2.63 33.39
C ALA A 6 20.74 1.67 32.20
N PRO A 7 19.72 1.42 31.37
CA PRO A 7 19.88 0.52 30.22
C PRO A 7 20.98 1.05 29.29
N SER A 8 21.90 0.17 28.89
CA SER A 8 23.05 0.52 28.07
C SER A 8 22.61 1.11 26.71
N PRO A 9 23.23 2.21 26.23
CA PRO A 9 22.93 2.80 24.93
C PRO A 9 23.45 1.86 23.85
N GLY A 10 22.56 1.04 23.31
CA GLY A 10 22.90 -0.04 22.39
C GLY A 10 21.82 -1.11 22.27
N GLN A 11 20.85 -1.13 23.19
CA GLN A 11 19.60 -1.88 23.00
C GLN A 11 18.70 -1.12 22.02
N ALA A 12 19.09 -1.09 20.73
CA ALA A 12 18.08 -1.12 19.70
C ALA A 12 17.21 -2.32 20.04
N SER A 13 15.93 -2.10 20.31
CA SER A 13 14.98 -3.20 20.51
C SER A 13 15.23 -4.18 19.37
N GLU A 14 15.71 -5.37 19.69
CA GLU A 14 15.64 -6.52 18.80
C GLU A 14 14.16 -6.69 18.54
N ILE A 15 13.68 -6.04 17.49
CA ILE A 15 12.37 -6.30 16.95
C ILE A 15 12.53 -7.72 16.45
N ASP A 16 11.96 -8.66 17.19
CA ASP A 16 11.80 -10.04 16.75
C ASP A 16 10.91 -9.98 15.50
N ILE A 17 11.52 -9.64 14.36
CA ILE A 17 10.86 -9.66 13.06
C ILE A 17 10.60 -11.15 12.87
N PRO A 18 9.33 -11.60 12.92
CA PRO A 18 9.04 -13.02 12.78
C PRO A 18 9.70 -13.50 11.50
N GLU A 19 10.40 -14.64 11.51
CA GLU A 19 11.12 -15.16 10.33
C GLU A 19 10.24 -15.26 9.06
N HIS A 20 8.91 -15.20 9.22
CA HIS A 20 7.91 -15.20 8.17
C HIS A 20 7.56 -13.82 7.55
N VAL A 21 8.09 -12.71 8.07
CA VAL A 21 7.84 -11.37 7.51
C VAL A 21 8.93 -11.02 6.51
N SER A 22 8.56 -11.01 5.23
CA SER A 22 9.42 -10.59 4.12
C SER A 22 8.67 -9.60 3.24
N LEU A 23 9.38 -8.90 2.36
CA LEU A 23 8.74 -8.07 1.35
C LEU A 23 7.80 -8.88 0.46
N ARG A 24 8.15 -10.14 0.15
CA ARG A 24 7.29 -11.05 -0.59
C ARG A 24 5.96 -11.27 0.13
N THR A 25 5.99 -11.67 1.41
CA THR A 25 4.76 -11.92 2.18
C THR A 25 3.93 -10.64 2.37
N LEU A 26 4.58 -9.48 2.47
CA LEU A 26 3.89 -8.19 2.48
C LEU A 26 3.18 -7.92 1.14
N PHE A 27 3.87 -8.06 0.01
CA PHE A 27 3.33 -7.77 -1.32
C PHE A 27 2.24 -8.75 -1.76
N GLU A 28 2.36 -10.02 -1.40
CA GLU A 28 1.39 -11.08 -1.74
C GLU A 28 0.17 -11.11 -0.81
N SER A 29 0.21 -10.42 0.33
CA SER A 29 -0.93 -10.39 1.26
C SER A 29 -2.12 -9.58 0.70
N PRO A 30 -3.33 -10.18 0.56
CA PRO A 30 -4.53 -9.44 0.14
C PRO A 30 -5.11 -8.56 1.26
N HIS A 31 -4.72 -8.81 2.52
CA HIS A 31 -5.22 -8.09 3.70
C HIS A 31 -4.46 -6.79 3.96
N ILE A 32 -3.22 -6.70 3.49
CA ILE A 32 -2.43 -5.47 3.52
C ILE A 32 -2.67 -4.72 2.21
N LEU A 33 -3.34 -3.57 2.30
CA LEU A 33 -3.67 -2.76 1.12
C LEU A 33 -2.45 -1.96 0.64
N LYS A 34 -2.18 -2.01 -0.67
CA LYS A 34 -1.14 -1.21 -1.34
C LYS A 34 -1.82 -0.19 -2.22
N VAL A 35 -1.62 1.09 -1.91
CA VAL A 35 -2.11 2.19 -2.73
C VAL A 35 -1.03 2.54 -3.74
N VAL A 36 -1.34 2.42 -5.03
CA VAL A 36 -0.39 2.63 -6.13
C VAL A 36 -1.06 3.49 -7.20
N TYR A 37 -0.30 4.33 -7.89
CA TYR A 37 -0.77 5.00 -9.09
C TYR A 37 -0.32 4.21 -10.32
N ASP A 38 -1.27 3.70 -11.11
CA ASP A 38 -0.99 2.91 -12.31
C ASP A 38 -0.12 1.66 -12.05
N VAL A 39 -0.74 0.60 -11.52
CA VAL A 39 -0.02 -0.60 -11.05
C VAL A 39 0.57 -1.49 -12.15
N ARG A 40 0.35 -1.18 -13.43
CA ARG A 40 0.64 -2.10 -14.55
C ARG A 40 2.12 -2.50 -14.62
N ASP A 41 3.01 -1.52 -14.65
CA ASP A 41 4.44 -1.79 -14.78
C ASP A 41 5.03 -2.36 -13.48
N THR A 42 4.55 -1.88 -12.32
CA THR A 42 5.00 -2.39 -11.02
C THR A 42 4.63 -3.85 -10.81
N SER A 43 3.38 -4.23 -11.09
CA SER A 43 2.94 -5.63 -10.96
C SER A 43 3.68 -6.55 -11.93
N ARG A 44 3.91 -6.09 -13.17
CA ARG A 44 4.73 -6.83 -14.14
C ARG A 44 6.16 -7.04 -13.63
N PHE A 45 6.84 -5.98 -13.20
CA PHE A 45 8.21 -6.06 -12.68
C PHE A 45 8.31 -6.99 -11.48
N LEU A 46 7.40 -6.88 -10.52
CA LEU A 46 7.38 -7.74 -9.34
C LEU A 46 7.21 -9.22 -9.71
N TYR A 47 6.35 -9.52 -10.69
CA TYR A 47 6.16 -10.89 -11.15
C TYR A 47 7.36 -11.41 -11.96
N THR A 48 7.88 -10.62 -12.90
CA THR A 48 8.95 -11.07 -13.81
C THR A 48 10.33 -11.13 -13.16
N GLU A 49 10.69 -10.12 -12.36
CA GLU A 49 12.03 -9.99 -11.79
C GLU A 49 12.16 -10.61 -10.40
N SER A 50 11.04 -10.85 -9.70
CA SER A 50 11.06 -11.26 -8.30
C SER A 50 10.10 -12.40 -7.93
N ASP A 51 9.32 -12.92 -8.89
CA ASP A 51 8.32 -13.98 -8.64
C ASP A 51 7.32 -13.60 -7.53
N ILE A 52 6.95 -12.32 -7.46
CA ILE A 52 6.01 -11.78 -6.46
C ILE A 52 4.65 -11.54 -7.11
N SER A 53 3.63 -12.26 -6.63
CA SER A 53 2.24 -12.05 -7.06
C SER A 53 1.57 -10.93 -6.24
N LEU A 54 1.72 -9.69 -6.68
CA LEU A 54 1.18 -8.51 -5.98
C LEU A 54 -0.35 -8.63 -5.74
N ALA A 55 -0.76 -8.50 -4.48
CA ALA A 55 -2.16 -8.54 -4.06
C ALA A 55 -2.55 -7.34 -3.18
N GLY A 56 -3.86 -7.11 -3.01
CA GLY A 56 -4.38 -6.04 -2.14
C GLY A 56 -4.24 -4.63 -2.73
N VAL A 57 -4.23 -4.49 -4.06
CA VAL A 57 -3.99 -3.19 -4.72
C VAL A 57 -5.23 -2.29 -4.70
N LYS A 58 -5.01 -1.01 -4.39
CA LYS A 58 -5.92 0.11 -4.68
C LYS A 58 -5.23 1.03 -5.67
N ASP A 59 -5.71 1.02 -6.92
CA ASP A 59 -5.13 1.85 -7.99
C ASP A 59 -5.77 3.24 -7.99
N LEU A 60 -4.96 4.26 -7.68
CA LEU A 60 -5.40 5.66 -7.62
C LEU A 60 -5.87 6.20 -8.97
N GLN A 61 -5.26 5.77 -10.08
CA GLN A 61 -5.67 6.21 -11.41
C GLN A 61 -7.07 5.69 -11.75
N VAL A 62 -7.35 4.43 -11.40
CA VAL A 62 -8.70 3.85 -11.58
C VAL A 62 -9.72 4.56 -10.69
N MET A 63 -9.37 4.84 -9.43
CA MET A 63 -10.25 5.58 -8.52
C MET A 63 -10.55 7.00 -9.03
N GLU A 64 -9.53 7.70 -9.52
CA GLU A 64 -9.64 9.05 -10.08
C GLU A 64 -10.57 9.06 -11.30
N VAL A 65 -10.39 8.12 -12.24
CA VAL A 65 -11.26 7.98 -13.41
C VAL A 65 -12.71 7.72 -12.99
N ALA A 66 -12.93 6.81 -12.04
CA ALA A 66 -14.27 6.50 -11.53
C ALA A 66 -14.95 7.74 -10.92
N VAL A 67 -14.22 8.55 -10.16
CA VAL A 67 -14.74 9.80 -9.57
C VAL A 67 -14.97 10.86 -10.65
N ARG A 68 -14.06 11.02 -11.61
CA ARG A 68 -14.19 12.01 -12.69
C ARG A 68 -15.48 11.79 -13.49
N ASP A 69 -15.83 10.54 -13.77
CA ASP A 69 -17.06 10.21 -14.52
C ASP A 69 -18.33 10.44 -13.69
N VAL A 70 -18.27 10.28 -12.36
CA VAL A 70 -19.38 10.65 -11.47
C VAL A 70 -19.58 12.16 -11.49
N VAL A 71 -18.51 12.94 -11.34
CA VAL A 71 -18.57 14.42 -11.34
C VAL A 71 -19.07 14.96 -12.68
N LYS A 72 -18.56 14.44 -13.81
CA LYS A 72 -19.05 14.81 -15.15
C LYS A 72 -20.55 14.53 -15.33
N ARG A 73 -21.04 13.38 -14.84
CA ARG A 73 -22.48 13.05 -14.90
C ARG A 73 -23.33 13.96 -14.03
N GLN A 74 -22.85 14.36 -12.85
CA GLN A 74 -23.56 15.29 -11.98
C GLN A 74 -23.63 16.71 -12.58
N LEU A 75 -22.51 17.21 -13.11
CA LEU A 75 -22.44 18.55 -13.73
C LEU A 75 -23.22 18.63 -15.05
N GLY A 76 -23.20 17.58 -15.88
CA GLY A 76 -23.97 17.53 -17.12
C GLY A 76 -25.49 17.57 -16.91
N ARG A 77 -25.98 17.14 -15.74
CA ARG A 77 -27.40 17.21 -15.38
C ARG A 77 -27.83 18.63 -14.95
N SER A 78 -26.92 19.44 -14.40
CA SER A 78 -27.21 20.83 -14.03
C SER A 78 -27.30 21.77 -15.25
N SER A 79 -26.66 21.44 -16.37
CA SER A 79 -26.70 22.27 -17.59
C SER A 79 -27.94 22.05 -18.47
N LYS A 80 -28.82 21.08 -18.13
CA LYS A 80 -30.07 20.83 -18.88
C LYS A 80 -31.30 21.50 -18.26
N MET A 81 -31.08 22.35 -17.24
CA MET A 81 -32.12 23.08 -16.53
C MET A 81 -31.85 24.59 -16.62
N ARG A 82 -31.68 25.10 -17.84
CA ARG A 82 -31.72 26.52 -18.20
C ARG A 82 -32.29 26.67 -19.60
#